data_AF-A0A0F5J108-F1
#
_entry.id   AF-A0A0F5J108-F1
#
_cell.length_a   1.000
_cell.length_b   1.000
_cell.length_c   1.000
_cell.angle_alpha   90.00
_cell.angle_beta   90.00
_cell.angle_gamma   90.00
#
_symmetry.space_group_name_H-M   'P 1'
#
loop_
_entity.id
_entity.type
_entity.pdbx_description
1 polymer ?
#
loop_
_entity_poly.entity_id
_entity_poly.type
_entity_poly.pdbx_seq_one_letter_code
_entity_poly.pdbx_strand_id
1 'polypeptide(L)'
;MNRSDLIKRVAGRLLLEEEEAAIYIRVWEEEVEKALLKDGEVGLMGFGSFTLWKQTARPARNPRENTVCMIAPRNSVKFKPGKFLLEHLNPQKEEPDKNV
;
A
#
# COMPACT_ATOMS: atom_id res chain seq x y z
N MET A 1 8.29 -9.80 4.45
CA MET A 1 6.97 -10.33 4.83
C MET A 1 6.19 -10.54 3.55
N ASN A 2 5.82 -11.78 3.24
CA ASN A 2 4.93 -12.12 2.12
C ASN A 2 3.48 -12.32 2.63
N ARG A 3 2.56 -12.72 1.75
CA ARG A 3 1.14 -12.94 2.11
C ARG A 3 0.95 -14.03 3.16
N SER A 4 1.65 -15.16 3.04
CA SER A 4 1.58 -16.26 4.01
C SER A 4 2.10 -15.85 5.38
N ASP A 5 3.18 -15.08 5.43
CA ASP A 5 3.71 -14.53 6.69
C ASP A 5 2.69 -13.59 7.35
N LEU A 6 1.99 -12.78 6.56
CA LEU A 6 0.96 -11.87 7.06
C LEU A 6 -0.22 -12.64 7.66
N ILE A 7 -0.72 -13.68 6.99
CA ILE A 7 -1.80 -14.55 7.49
C ILE A 7 -1.44 -15.12 8.85
N LYS A 8 -0.25 -15.74 8.97
CA LYS A 8 0.21 -16.34 10.23
C LYS A 8 0.31 -15.32 11.36
N ARG A 9 0.82 -14.11 11.06
CA ARG A 9 0.92 -13.02 12.05
C ARG A 9 -0.45 -12.51 12.48
N VAL A 10 -1.40 -12.39 11.55
CA VAL A 10 -2.78 -11.95 11.85
C VAL A 10 -3.50 -13.01 12.68
N ALA A 11 -3.45 -14.28 12.27
CA ALA A 11 -4.02 -15.41 12.98
C ALA A 11 -3.49 -15.47 14.43
N GLY A 12 -2.17 -15.44 14.61
CA GLY A 12 -1.55 -15.49 15.95
C GLY A 12 -1.88 -14.28 16.83
N ARG A 13 -2.02 -13.07 16.26
CA ARG A 13 -2.37 -11.86 17.04
C ARG A 13 -3.83 -11.79 17.42
N LEU A 14 -4.72 -12.31 16.57
CA LEU A 14 -6.17 -12.27 16.77
C LEU A 14 -6.72 -13.56 17.37
N LEU A 15 -5.86 -14.56 17.64
CA LEU A 15 -6.25 -15.88 18.12
C LEU A 15 -7.26 -16.57 17.20
N LEU A 16 -7.07 -16.39 15.89
CA LEU A 16 -7.87 -17.01 14.83
C LEU A 16 -7.15 -18.24 14.25
N GLU A 17 -7.91 -19.12 13.61
CA GLU A 17 -7.34 -20.12 12.71
C GLU A 17 -6.71 -19.46 11.48
N GLU A 18 -5.68 -20.09 10.89
CA GLU A 18 -4.99 -19.53 9.70
C GLU A 18 -5.96 -19.40 8.51
N GLU A 19 -6.88 -20.35 8.36
CA GLU A 19 -7.93 -20.34 7.34
C GLU A 19 -8.84 -19.12 7.47
N GLU A 20 -9.27 -18.80 8.70
CA GLU A 20 -10.14 -17.66 8.96
C GLU A 20 -9.40 -16.34 8.67
N ALA A 21 -8.16 -16.20 9.14
CA ALA A 21 -7.31 -15.05 8.84
C ALA A 21 -7.07 -14.88 7.33
N ALA A 22 -6.92 -15.98 6.59
CA ALA A 22 -6.76 -15.96 5.14
C ALA A 22 -8.03 -15.43 4.43
N ILE A 23 -9.22 -15.79 4.93
CA ILE A 23 -10.50 -15.27 4.45
C ILE A 23 -10.58 -13.77 4.70
N TYR A 24 -10.30 -13.30 5.93
CA TYR A 24 -10.34 -11.86 6.23
C TYR A 24 -9.41 -11.04 5.33
N ILE A 25 -8.17 -11.49 5.13
CA ILE A 25 -7.21 -10.80 4.27
C ILE A 25 -7.71 -10.77 2.83
N ARG A 26 -8.26 -11.88 2.32
CA ARG A 26 -8.82 -11.94 0.96
C ARG A 26 -10.00 -10.99 0.78
N VAL A 27 -10.94 -10.97 1.73
CA VAL A 27 -12.10 -10.08 1.68
C VAL A 27 -11.64 -8.62 1.73
N TRP A 28 -10.66 -8.30 2.57
CA TRP A 28 -10.07 -6.96 2.61
C TRP A 28 -9.42 -6.56 1.27
N GLU A 29 -8.65 -7.45 0.64
CA GLU A 29 -8.06 -7.22 -0.70
C GLU A 29 -9.16 -6.90 -1.74
N GLU A 30 -10.25 -7.68 -1.74
CA GLU A 30 -11.38 -7.50 -2.67
C GLU A 30 -12.16 -6.20 -2.42
N GLU A 31 -12.41 -5.82 -1.17
CA GLU A 31 -13.12 -4.59 -0.85
C GLU A 31 -12.30 -3.34 -1.20
N VAL A 32 -10.97 -3.38 -1.00
CA VAL A 32 -10.08 -2.29 -1.43
C VAL A 32 -10.09 -2.14 -2.95
N GLU A 33 -10.07 -3.24 -3.70
CA GLU A 33 -10.18 -3.21 -5.16
C GLU A 33 -11.49 -2.57 -5.62
N LYS A 34 -12.63 -3.02 -5.06
CA LYS A 34 -13.96 -2.48 -5.40
C LYS A 34 -14.06 -0.98 -5.09
N ALA A 35 -13.59 -0.56 -3.92
CA ALA A 35 -13.62 0.85 -3.54
C ALA A 35 -12.72 1.71 -4.44
N LEU A 36 -11.53 1.22 -4.84
CA LEU A 36 -10.68 1.93 -5.80
C LEU A 36 -11.33 2.06 -7.18
N LEU A 37 -12.07 1.05 -7.65
CA LEU A 37 -12.76 1.12 -8.94
C LEU A 37 -13.98 2.03 -8.90
N LYS A 38 -14.73 2.03 -7.79
CA LYS A 38 -15.99 2.75 -7.64
C LYS A 38 -15.79 4.20 -7.19
N ASP A 39 -15.05 4.38 -6.10
CA ASP A 39 -14.92 5.66 -5.40
C ASP A 39 -13.60 6.35 -5.72
N GLY A 40 -12.62 5.62 -6.28
CA GLY A 40 -11.33 6.16 -6.72
C GLY A 40 -10.32 6.35 -5.60
N GLU A 41 -10.72 6.17 -4.33
CA GLU A 41 -9.86 6.31 -3.16
C GLU A 41 -10.32 5.42 -2.00
N VAL A 42 -9.35 4.93 -1.21
CA VAL A 42 -9.57 4.23 0.05
C VAL A 42 -8.71 4.86 1.13
N GLY A 43 -9.34 5.50 2.11
CA GLY A 43 -8.69 6.09 3.27
C GLY A 43 -8.64 5.12 4.45
N LEU A 44 -7.44 4.80 4.94
CA LEU A 44 -7.20 4.08 6.18
C LEU A 44 -6.67 5.06 7.22
N MET A 45 -7.56 5.52 8.11
CA MET A 45 -7.23 6.53 9.13
C MET A 45 -5.97 6.13 9.91
N GLY A 46 -5.01 7.06 10.01
CA GLY A 46 -3.72 6.82 10.65
C GLY A 46 -2.67 6.12 9.77
N PHE A 47 -3.07 5.17 8.92
CA PHE A 47 -2.15 4.41 8.08
C PHE A 47 -1.82 5.10 6.76
N GLY A 48 -2.82 5.58 6.03
CA GLY A 48 -2.64 6.23 4.73
C GLY A 48 -3.85 6.15 3.83
N SER A 49 -3.66 6.49 2.56
CA SER A 49 -4.71 6.46 1.53
C SER A 49 -4.20 5.80 0.27
N PHE A 50 -5.03 4.98 -0.36
CA PHE A 50 -4.83 4.46 -1.71
C PHE A 50 -5.68 5.26 -2.67
N THR A 51 -5.10 5.74 -3.76
CA THR A 51 -5.84 6.49 -4.79
C THR A 51 -5.63 5.84 -6.14
N LEU A 52 -6.72 5.65 -6.89
CA LEU A 52 -6.69 5.19 -8.26
C LEU A 52 -5.97 6.22 -9.13
N TRP A 53 -4.89 5.80 -9.76
CA TRP A 53 -4.12 6.62 -10.68
C TRP A 53 -4.31 6.13 -12.11
N LYS A 54 -5.11 6.87 -12.88
CA LYS A 54 -5.27 6.66 -14.32
C LYS A 54 -4.02 7.16 -15.05
N GLN A 55 -3.19 6.24 -15.53
CA GLN A 55 -1.99 6.55 -16.29
C GLN A 55 -2.34 6.68 -17.77
N THR A 56 -1.93 7.77 -18.40
CA THR A 56 -2.04 7.97 -19.84
C THR A 56 -0.95 7.22 -20.59
N ALA A 57 -1.18 7.03 -21.89
CA ALA A 57 -0.15 6.54 -22.79
C ALA A 57 1.06 7.47 -22.77
N ARG A 58 2.26 6.90 -22.76
CA ARG A 58 3.51 7.67 -22.78
C ARG A 58 4.65 6.90 -23.43
N PRO A 59 5.61 7.59 -24.08
CA PRO A 59 6.81 6.95 -24.56
C PRO A 59 7.68 6.49 -23.38
N ALA A 60 8.29 5.31 -23.51
CA ALA A 60 9.32 4.79 -22.64
C ALA A 60 10.42 4.13 -23.48
N ARG A 61 11.60 3.95 -22.88
CA ARG A 61 12.74 3.35 -23.58
C ARG A 61 12.88 1.89 -23.16
N ASN A 62 12.96 0.99 -24.13
CA ASN A 62 13.27 -0.42 -23.86
C ASN A 62 14.77 -0.54 -23.52
N PRO A 63 15.16 -0.96 -22.30
CA PRO A 63 16.57 -1.07 -21.93
C PRO A 63 17.34 -2.10 -22.74
N ARG A 64 16.66 -3.09 -23.35
CA ARG A 64 17.30 -4.16 -24.13
C ARG A 64 17.69 -3.72 -25.54
N GLU A 65 16.80 -2.98 -26.19
CA GLU A 65 16.94 -2.61 -27.62
C GLU A 65 17.25 -1.12 -27.81
N ASN A 66 17.23 -0.33 -26.72
CA ASN A 66 17.45 1.11 -26.71
C ASN A 66 16.46 1.92 -27.58
N THR A 67 15.36 1.29 -28.00
CA THR A 67 14.28 1.84 -28.82
C THR A 67 13.19 2.49 -27.97
N VAL A 68 12.46 3.44 -28.56
CA VAL A 68 11.27 4.04 -27.94
C VAL A 68 10.07 3.13 -28.17
N CYS A 69 9.41 2.73 -27.09
CA CYS A 69 8.14 1.99 -27.11
C CYS A 69 7.04 2.81 -26.43
N MET A 70 5.80 2.66 -26.89
CA MET A 70 4.65 3.30 -26.24
C MET A 70 4.12 2.39 -25.13
N ILE A 71 4.00 2.93 -23.91
CA ILE A 71 3.29 2.27 -22.82
C ILE A 71 1.81 2.59 -22.98
N ALA A 72 0.97 1.55 -23.04
CA ALA A 72 -0.48 1.68 -23.10
C ALA A 72 -1.05 2.35 -21.82
N PRO A 73 -2.17 3.08 -21.92
CA PRO A 73 -2.83 3.64 -20.75
C PRO A 73 -3.30 2.51 -19.83
N ARG A 74 -3.22 2.73 -18.51
CA ARG A 74 -3.61 1.73 -17.51
C ARG A 74 -3.99 2.37 -16.19
N ASN A 75 -4.73 1.63 -15.37
CA ASN A 75 -4.91 2.00 -13.98
C ASN A 75 -3.72 1.53 -13.14
N SER A 76 -3.32 2.37 -12.20
CA SER A 76 -2.34 2.07 -11.16
C SER A 76 -2.90 2.58 -9.83
N VAL A 77 -2.17 2.37 -8.74
CA VAL A 77 -2.55 2.83 -7.41
C VAL A 77 -1.41 3.62 -6.83
N LYS A 78 -1.72 4.79 -6.26
CA LYS A 78 -0.78 5.56 -5.44
C LYS A 78 -1.13 5.32 -3.98
N PHE A 79 -0.13 5.05 -3.15
CA PHE A 79 -0.28 5.06 -1.71
C PHE A 79 0.34 6.33 -1.14
N LYS A 80 -0.46 7.09 -0.39
CA LYS A 80 0.01 8.23 0.40
C LYS A 80 0.03 7.83 1.88
N PRO A 81 1.20 7.71 2.52
CA PRO A 81 1.29 7.34 3.92
C PRO A 81 0.64 8.41 4.81
N GLY A 82 -0.07 7.95 5.83
CA GLY A 82 -0.72 8.79 6.83
C GLY A 82 0.28 9.32 7.86
N LYS A 83 -0.13 10.35 8.62
CA LYS A 83 0.70 10.99 9.65
C LYS A 83 1.22 9.96 10.67
N PHE A 84 0.35 9.12 11.23
CA PHE A 84 0.76 8.17 12.26
C PHE A 84 1.74 7.13 11.71
N LEU A 85 1.53 6.63 10.49
CA LEU A 85 2.51 5.74 9.86
C LEU A 85 3.89 6.41 9.74
N LEU A 86 3.94 7.65 9.26
CA LEU A 86 5.19 8.38 9.12
C LEU A 86 5.88 8.65 10.46
N GLU A 87 5.13 8.98 11.51
CA GLU A 87 5.66 9.19 12.86
C GLU A 87 6.25 7.90 13.45
N HIS A 88 5.57 6.76 13.30
CA HIS A 88 6.09 5.47 13.76
C HIS A 88 7.33 5.01 12.99
N LEU A 89 7.41 5.35 11.69
CA LEU A 89 8.57 5.01 10.86
C LEU A 89 9.77 5.95 11.09
N ASN A 90 9.51 7.20 11.47
CA ASN A 90 10.51 8.23 11.73
C ASN A 90 10.34 8.77 13.16
N PRO A 91 10.60 7.95 14.19
CA PRO A 91 10.53 8.41 15.56
C PRO A 91 11.51 9.56 15.75
N GLN A 92 11.03 10.73 16.16
CA GLN A 92 11.92 11.81 16.54
C GLN A 92 12.69 11.34 17.77
N LYS A 93 14.01 11.20 17.66
CA LYS A 93 14.86 11.16 18.84
C LYS A 93 14.64 12.50 19.53
N GLU A 94 14.17 12.48 20.77
CA GLU A 94 14.34 13.63 21.66
C GLU A 94 15.82 14.02 21.59
N GLU A 95 16.13 15.16 20.97
CA GLU A 95 17.45 15.74 21.12
C GLU A 95 17.59 16.06 22.61
N PRO A 96 18.63 15.57 23.30
CA PRO A 96 18.85 15.98 24.67
C PRO A 96 19.00 17.51 24.67
N ASP A 97 18.18 18.15 25.49
CA ASP A 97 18.06 19.60 25.64
C ASP A 97 19.46 20.25 25.65
N LYS A 98 19.80 21.00 24.59
CA LYS A 98 21.09 21.71 24.46
C LYS A 98 21.14 23.00 25.29
N ASN A 99 20.37 23.05 26.39
CA ASN A 99 20.38 24.15 27.34
C ASN A 99 20.82 23.65 28.73
N VAL A 100 22.07 23.22 28.85
CA VAL A 100 22.85 23.26 30.11
C VAL A 100 24.23 23.82 29.79
#